data_AF-A0A937DTA8-F1
#
_entry.id   AF-A0A937DTA8-F1
#
_cell.length_a   1.000
_cell.length_b   1.000
_cell.length_c   1.000
_cell.angle_alpha   90.00
_cell.angle_beta   90.00
_cell.angle_gamma   90.00
#
_symmetry.space_group_name_H-M   'P 1'
#
loop_
_entity.id
_entity.type
_entity.pdbx_description
1 polymer ?
#
loop_
_entity_poly.entity_id
_entity_poly.type
_entity_poly.pdbx_seq_one_letter_code
_entity_poly.pdbx_strand_id
1 'polypeptide(L)'
;QKVIGVKEIKVRPNIDDHDYQVKMRAMKRFIEEGDKVKVTLRFRGREMVHSELGLQVLNRVRGEMDPLTKIESMPRMEGRQMIMVLAPK
;
A
#
# COMPACT_ATOMS: atom_id res chain seq x y z
N GLN A 1 7.03 7.72 25.46
CA GLN A 1 5.85 7.37 24.65
C GLN A 1 6.29 7.27 23.19
N LYS A 2 6.31 6.08 22.57
CA LYS A 2 6.70 5.95 21.15
C LYS A 2 5.49 6.39 20.32
N VAL A 3 5.59 7.52 19.63
CA VAL A 3 4.52 8.02 18.75
C VAL A 3 4.54 7.15 17.49
N ILE A 4 3.57 6.26 17.34
CA ILE A 4 3.40 5.44 16.13
C ILE A 4 2.82 6.36 15.06
N GLY A 5 3.61 6.66 14.03
CA GLY A 5 3.18 7.47 12.91
C GLY A 5 2.43 6.63 11.86
N VAL A 6 1.60 7.29 11.05
CA VAL A 6 1.05 6.70 9.82
C VAL A 6 1.77 7.33 8.64
N LYS A 7 2.57 6.54 7.92
CA LYS A 7 3.25 6.96 6.70
C LYS A 7 2.39 6.62 5.50
N GLU A 8 2.15 7.60 4.63
CA GLU A 8 1.36 7.39 3.42
C GLU A 8 2.28 7.13 2.23
N ILE A 9 2.01 6.04 1.50
CA ILE A 9 2.70 5.71 0.26
C ILE A 9 1.68 5.68 -0.89
N LYS A 10 1.92 6.54 -1.87
CA LYS A 10 1.07 6.67 -3.05
C LYS A 10 1.62 5.80 -4.18
N VAL A 11 0.75 4.98 -4.74
CA VAL A 11 1.04 4.02 -5.82
C VAL A 11 0.08 4.28 -6.98
N ARG A 12 0.50 3.95 -8.20
CA ARG A 12 -0.36 4.00 -9.39
C ARG A 12 -0.78 2.60 -9.83
N PRO A 13 -1.95 2.43 -10.47
CA PRO A 13 -2.38 1.12 -10.96
C PRO A 13 -1.39 0.52 -11.96
N ASN A 14 -0.82 1.36 -12.84
CA ASN A 14 0.20 0.98 -13.81
C ASN A 14 1.60 1.35 -13.30
N ILE A 15 1.97 0.86 -12.12
CA ILE A 15 3.31 1.07 -11.56
C ILE A 15 4.34 0.22 -12.31
N ASP A 16 5.50 0.79 -12.62
CA ASP A 16 6.64 0.08 -13.18
C ASP A 16 7.33 -0.78 -12.10
N ASP A 17 7.95 -1.90 -12.48
CA ASP A 17 8.61 -2.80 -11.54
C ASP A 17 9.72 -2.10 -10.74
N HIS A 18 10.47 -1.16 -11.35
CA HIS A 18 11.50 -0.43 -10.63
C HIS A 18 10.90 0.49 -9.55
N ASP A 19 9.86 1.26 -9.89
CA ASP A 19 9.18 2.13 -8.91
C ASP A 19 8.53 1.27 -7.81
N TYR A 20 7.91 0.15 -8.17
CA TYR A 20 7.36 -0.80 -7.21
C TYR A 20 8.40 -1.24 -6.18
N GLN A 21 9.59 -1.64 -6.62
CA GLN A 21 10.68 -2.07 -5.73
C GLN A 21 11.21 -0.94 -4.84
N VAL A 22 11.23 0.31 -5.33
CA VAL A 22 11.59 1.48 -4.52
C VAL A 22 10.53 1.71 -3.43
N LYS A 23 9.23 1.65 -3.78
CA LYS A 23 8.14 1.78 -2.80
C LYS A 23 8.17 0.65 -1.78
N MET A 24 8.41 -0.58 -2.19
CA MET A 24 8.48 -1.74 -1.31
C MET A 24 9.60 -1.61 -0.27
N ARG A 25 10.78 -1.13 -0.67
CA ARG A 25 11.89 -0.83 0.25
C ARG A 25 11.53 0.26 1.25
N ALA A 26 10.83 1.30 0.82
CA ALA A 26 10.35 2.35 1.72
C ALA A 26 9.29 1.82 2.71
N MET A 27 8.36 0.98 2.27
CA MET A 27 7.36 0.33 3.14
C MET A 27 8.04 -0.51 4.22
N LYS A 28 8.97 -1.39 3.82
CA LYS A 28 9.78 -2.22 4.73
C LYS A 28 10.43 -1.39 5.83
N ARG A 29 11.14 -0.34 5.43
CA ARG A 29 11.81 0.56 6.37
C ARG A 29 10.85 1.18 7.38
N PHE A 30 9.70 1.70 6.94
CA PHE A 30 8.72 2.30 7.87
C PHE A 30 8.13 1.28 8.84
N ILE A 31 7.83 0.08 8.37
CA ILE A 31 7.35 -1.02 9.20
C ILE A 31 8.41 -1.41 10.25
N GLU A 32 9.68 -1.53 9.85
CA GLU A 32 10.80 -1.84 10.75
C GLU A 32 11.04 -0.73 11.80
N GLU A 33 10.82 0.53 11.43
CA GLU A 33 10.84 1.68 12.36
C GLU A 33 9.67 1.61 13.38
N GLY A 34 8.65 0.81 13.10
CA GLY A 34 7.45 0.60 13.91
C GLY A 34 6.29 1.54 13.55
N ASP A 35 6.35 2.19 12.40
CA ASP A 35 5.28 3.02 11.85
C ASP A 35 4.27 2.18 11.07
N LYS A 36 3.02 2.65 11.03
CA LYS A 36 2.00 2.08 10.16
C LYS A 36 2.15 2.64 8.75
N VAL A 37 1.85 1.83 7.75
CA VAL A 37 1.90 2.24 6.34
C VAL A 37 0.51 2.22 5.74
N LYS A 38 0.06 3.39 5.27
CA LYS A 38 -1.16 3.55 4.47
C LYS A 38 -0.78 3.58 3.00
N VAL A 39 -1.14 2.54 2.26
CA VAL A 39 -0.94 2.45 0.82
C VAL A 39 -2.18 3.01 0.12
N THR A 40 -1.98 4.05 -0.69
CA THR A 40 -3.05 4.72 -1.43
C THR A 40 -2.81 4.58 -2.93
N LEU A 41 -3.72 3.92 -3.63
CA LEU A 41 -3.84 3.94 -5.08
C LEU A 41 -4.84 4.99 -5.51
N ARG A 42 -4.49 5.81 -6.49
CA ARG A 42 -5.42 6.79 -7.07
C ARG A 42 -5.70 6.44 -8.51
N PHE A 43 -6.98 6.31 -8.85
CA PHE A 43 -7.43 6.12 -10.23
C PHE A 43 -7.72 7.48 -10.88
N ARG A 44 -7.39 7.62 -12.17
CA ARG A 44 -7.70 8.80 -12.98
C ARG A 44 -8.64 8.43 -14.13
N GLY A 45 -9.76 9.16 -14.25
CA GLY A 45 -10.67 9.04 -15.39
C GLY A 45 -11.21 7.63 -15.59
N ARG A 46 -10.89 7.03 -16.75
CA ARG A 46 -11.34 5.69 -17.17
C ARG A 46 -10.64 4.53 -16.46
N GLU A 47 -9.60 4.81 -15.66
CA GLU A 47 -8.87 3.78 -14.91
C GLU A 47 -9.71 3.11 -13.80
N MET A 48 -10.85 3.70 -13.42
CA MET A 48 -11.80 3.10 -12.47
C MET A 48 -12.33 1.75 -12.95
N VAL A 49 -12.36 1.52 -14.27
CA VAL A 49 -12.77 0.23 -14.87
C VAL A 49 -11.73 -0.86 -14.59
N HIS A 50 -10.47 -0.48 -14.37
CA HIS A 50 -9.38 -1.39 -14.06
C HIS A 50 -9.05 -1.41 -12.56
N SER A 51 -10.08 -1.35 -11.71
CA SER A 51 -9.93 -1.48 -10.25
C SER A 51 -9.25 -2.80 -9.86
N GLU A 52 -9.43 -3.85 -10.65
CA GLU A 52 -8.75 -5.14 -10.52
C GLU A 52 -7.21 -5.02 -10.59
N LEU A 53 -6.66 -4.14 -11.43
CA LEU A 53 -5.21 -3.93 -11.50
C LEU A 53 -4.69 -3.34 -10.17
N GLY A 54 -5.43 -2.39 -9.60
CA GLY A 54 -5.10 -1.84 -8.28
C GLY A 54 -5.15 -2.91 -7.18
N LEU A 55 -6.16 -3.79 -7.24
CA LEU A 55 -6.29 -4.89 -6.29
C LEU A 55 -5.14 -5.90 -6.43
N GLN A 56 -4.73 -6.23 -7.66
CA GLN A 56 -3.58 -7.10 -7.92
C GLN A 56 -2.29 -6.52 -7.34
N VAL A 57 -2.05 -5.22 -7.54
CA VAL A 57 -0.88 -4.53 -6.95
C VAL A 57 -0.91 -4.62 -5.42
N LEU A 58 -2.05 -4.35 -4.78
CA LEU A 58 -2.16 -4.44 -3.32
C LEU A 58 -2.03 -5.86 -2.80
N ASN A 59 -2.56 -6.86 -3.51
CA ASN A 59 -2.39 -8.26 -3.14
C ASN A 59 -0.92 -8.69 -3.26
N ARG A 60 -0.18 -8.21 -4.26
CA ARG A 60 1.26 -8.42 -4.38
C ARG A 60 2.01 -7.80 -3.20
N VAL A 61 1.70 -6.54 -2.86
CA VAL A 61 2.29 -5.86 -1.70
C VAL A 61 2.00 -6.62 -0.41
N ARG A 62 0.75 -7.06 -0.22
CA ARG A 62 0.33 -7.87 0.93
C ARG A 62 1.15 -9.15 1.03
N GLY A 63 1.28 -9.90 -0.06
CA GLY A 63 2.02 -11.17 -0.04
C GLY A 63 3.49 -10.98 0.32
N GLU A 64 4.14 -9.96 -0.23
CA GLU A 64 5.54 -9.65 0.10
C GLU A 64 5.71 -9.09 1.53
N MET A 65 4.66 -8.48 2.10
CA MET A 65 4.69 -7.87 3.43
C MET A 65 4.08 -8.69 4.55
N ASP A 66 3.44 -9.81 4.24
CA ASP A 66 2.86 -10.73 5.21
C ASP A 66 3.83 -11.18 6.32
N PRO A 67 5.13 -11.46 6.09
CA PRO A 67 6.02 -11.87 7.18
C PRO A 67 6.30 -10.76 8.20
N LEU A 68 6.23 -9.48 7.81
CA LEU A 68 6.62 -8.34 8.66
C LEU A 68 5.41 -7.52 9.18
N THR A 69 4.24 -7.67 8.56
CA THR A 69 3.08 -6.81 8.82
C THR A 69 1.82 -7.59 9.14
N LYS A 70 0.89 -6.94 9.86
CA LYS A 70 -0.49 -7.36 10.02
C LYS A 70 -1.38 -6.42 9.20
N ILE A 71 -2.39 -6.97 8.55
CA ILE A 71 -3.37 -6.16 7.81
C ILE A 71 -4.32 -5.56 8.82
N GLU A 72 -4.26 -4.24 8.98
CA GLU A 72 -5.20 -3.50 9.83
C GLU A 72 -6.47 -3.14 9.04
N SER A 73 -6.32 -2.83 7.75
CA SER A 73 -7.45 -2.56 6.86
C SER A 73 -7.20 -3.19 5.49
N MET A 74 -8.15 -4.03 5.06
CA MET A 74 -8.12 -4.65 3.74
C MET A 74 -8.27 -3.60 2.63
N PRO A 75 -7.76 -3.88 1.41
CA PRO A 75 -7.98 -3.04 0.23
C PRO A 75 -9.46 -2.68 0.06
N ARG A 76 -9.78 -1.40 0.18
CA ARG A 76 -11.14 -0.89 -0.04
C ARG A 76 -11.14 0.33 -0.96
N MET A 77 -12.19 0.45 -1.76
CA MET A 77 -12.43 1.62 -2.58
C MET A 77 -13.02 2.75 -1.72
N GLU A 78 -12.33 3.88 -1.70
CA GLU A 78 -12.80 5.15 -1.15
C GLU A 78 -12.86 6.19 -2.28
N GLY A 79 -14.04 6.35 -2.86
CA GLY A 79 -14.26 7.23 -4.00
C GLY A 79 -13.41 6.83 -5.21
N ARG A 80 -12.43 7.67 -5.57
CA ARG A 80 -11.50 7.43 -6.70
C ARG A 80 -10.15 6.87 -6.26
N GLN A 81 -10.07 6.35 -5.04
CA GLN A 81 -8.85 5.81 -4.47
C GLN A 81 -9.11 4.41 -3.91
N MET A 82 -8.10 3.55 -3.93
CA MET A 82 -8.10 2.30 -3.19
C MET A 82 -7.07 2.41 -2.08
N ILE A 83 -7.46 2.09 -0.86
CA ILE A 83 -6.64 2.28 0.33
C ILE A 83 -6.47 0.93 1.04
N MET A 84 -5.26 0.67 1.51
CA MET A 84 -4.92 -0.45 2.39
C MET A 84 -4.03 0.06 3.53
N VAL A 85 -4.21 -0.47 4.73
CA VAL A 85 -3.38 -0.11 5.89
C VAL A 85 -2.68 -1.35 6.42
N LEU A 86 -1.36 -1.26 6.53
CA LEU A 86 -0.48 -2.26 7.10
C LEU A 86 0.07 -1.74 8.43
N ALA A 87 0.01 -2.58 9.45
CA ALA A 87 0.63 -2.34 10.74
C ALA A 87 1.85 -3.25 10.91
N PRO A 88 2.91 -2.80 11.61
CA PRO A 88 4.02 -3.67 11.96
C PRO A 88 3.55 -4.80 12.90
N LYS A 89 4.15 -5.99 12.75
CA LYS A 89 3.82 -7.16 13.56
C LYS A 89 4.20 -7.01 15.02
#